data_AF-A0A7K2YDU4-F1
#
_entry.id   AF-A0A7K2YDU4-F1
#
_cell.length_a   1.000
_cell.length_b   1.000
_cell.length_c   1.000
_cell.angle_alpha   90.00
_cell.angle_beta   90.00
_cell.angle_gamma   90.00
#
_symmetry.space_group_name_H-M   'P 1'
#
loop_
_entity.id
_entity.type
_entity.pdbx_description
1 polymer ?
#
loop_
_entity_poly.entity_id
_entity_poly.type
_entity_poly.pdbx_seq_one_letter_code
_entity_poly.pdbx_strand_id
1 'polypeptide(L)'
;MIELAEMIRDLRRELTDAMEHGAGERLRFELGPVEIAATVTVTREAGAGAKVRFWVVEGDAQGRRAHEHTQQISLTLQPRLAGTNAPPFISGEQAHGER
;
A
#
# COMPACT_ATOMS: atom_id res chain seq x y z
N MET A 1 -0.42 6.15 -12.51
CA MET A 1 0.35 4.89 -12.55
C MET A 1 1.44 5.03 -11.52
N ILE A 2 1.45 4.14 -10.53
CA ILE A 2 2.34 4.23 -9.36
C ILE A 2 3.17 2.93 -9.27
N GLU A 3 4.45 3.06 -8.94
CA GLU A 3 5.31 1.91 -8.68
C GLU A 3 4.93 1.28 -7.33
N LEU A 4 4.94 -0.05 -7.23
CA LEU A 4 4.58 -0.75 -5.99
C LEU A 4 5.41 -0.28 -4.78
N ALA A 5 6.70 0.02 -5.00
CA ALA A 5 7.59 0.52 -3.95
C ALA A 5 7.18 1.91 -3.43
N GLU A 6 6.72 2.80 -4.32
CA GLU A 6 6.24 4.13 -3.95
C GLU A 6 4.94 4.02 -3.15
N MET A 7 4.01 3.17 -3.59
CA MET A 7 2.77 2.88 -2.87
C MET A 7 3.04 2.31 -1.46
N ILE A 8 3.98 1.37 -1.33
CA ILE A 8 4.37 0.82 -0.02
C ILE A 8 5.04 1.89 0.87
N ARG A 9 5.85 2.78 0.28
CA ARG A 9 6.49 3.89 1.01
C ARG A 9 5.43 4.84 1.57
N ASP A 10 4.49 5.24 0.74
CA ASP A 10 3.43 6.18 1.14
C ASP A 10 2.51 5.54 2.18
N LEU A 11 2.13 4.26 2.00
CA LEU A 11 1.40 3.50 3.02
C LEU A 11 2.14 3.47 4.36
N ARG A 12 3.46 3.23 4.37
CA ARG A 12 4.25 3.25 5.60
C ARG A 12 4.22 4.62 6.28
N ARG A 13 4.27 5.70 5.51
CA ARG A 13 4.18 7.07 6.04
C ARG A 13 2.83 7.27 6.72
N GLU A 14 1.72 7.07 6.01
CA GLU A 14 0.36 7.25 6.56
C GLU A 14 0.13 6.40 7.82
N LEU A 15 0.60 5.15 7.83
CA LEU A 15 0.50 4.29 9.01
C LEU A 15 1.35 4.81 10.17
N THR A 16 2.55 5.33 9.91
CA THR A 16 3.41 5.92 10.96
C THR A 16 2.72 7.14 11.57
N ASP A 17 2.18 8.02 10.73
CA ASP A 17 1.44 9.20 11.16
C ASP A 17 0.24 8.79 12.02
N ALA A 18 -0.52 7.77 11.61
CA ALA A 18 -1.65 7.23 12.36
C ALA A 18 -1.25 6.55 13.70
N MET A 19 -0.01 6.08 13.84
CA MET A 19 0.50 5.59 15.13
C MET A 19 0.87 6.76 16.06
N GLU A 20 1.54 7.79 15.51
CA GLU A 20 1.96 8.97 16.27
C GLU A 20 0.76 9.72 16.85
N HIS A 21 -0.30 9.89 16.07
CA HIS A 21 -1.47 10.69 16.44
C HIS A 21 -2.28 10.17 17.64
N GLY A 22 -2.01 9.00 18.18
CA GLY A 22 -2.68 8.62 19.43
C GLY A 22 -1.85 7.80 20.41
N ALA A 23 -0.52 7.93 20.35
CA ALA A 23 0.36 7.42 21.38
C ALA A 23 -0.06 7.89 22.80
N GLY A 24 -0.80 8.99 22.91
CA GLY A 24 -1.37 9.54 24.15
C GLY A 24 -2.85 9.22 24.41
N GLU A 25 -3.53 8.52 23.51
CA GLU A 25 -4.97 8.30 23.63
C GLU A 25 -5.34 7.19 24.62
N ARG A 26 -6.48 7.38 25.30
CA ARG A 26 -7.01 6.37 26.24
C ARG A 26 -7.43 5.09 25.52
N LEU A 27 -7.94 5.20 24.29
CA LEU A 27 -8.32 4.09 23.44
C LEU A 27 -7.37 4.00 22.25
N ARG A 28 -6.81 2.80 21.99
CA ARG A 28 -5.83 2.54 20.94
C ARG A 28 -6.16 1.22 20.27
N PHE A 29 -5.84 1.12 18.98
CA PHE A 29 -6.13 -0.05 18.15
C PHE A 29 -4.83 -0.72 17.74
N GLU A 30 -4.79 -2.04 17.72
CA GLU A 30 -3.66 -2.77 17.15
C GLU A 30 -3.72 -2.70 15.62
N LEU A 31 -2.58 -2.45 14.97
CA LEU A 31 -2.50 -2.54 13.51
C LEU A 31 -2.41 -4.01 13.10
N GLY A 32 -3.51 -4.51 12.53
CA GLY A 32 -3.59 -5.85 11.97
C GLY A 32 -2.89 -5.98 10.60
N PRO A 33 -3.06 -7.14 9.94
CA PRO A 33 -2.60 -7.34 8.57
C PRO A 33 -3.18 -6.29 7.63
N VAL A 34 -2.34 -5.78 6.73
CA VAL A 34 -2.74 -4.83 5.69
C VAL A 34 -2.85 -5.59 4.37
N GLU A 35 -4.04 -5.57 3.77
CA GLU A 35 -4.31 -6.20 2.48
C GLU A 35 -4.26 -5.16 1.36
N ILE A 36 -3.53 -5.50 0.31
CA ILE A 36 -3.34 -4.64 -0.86
C ILE A 36 -3.73 -5.44 -2.09
N ALA A 37 -4.80 -5.00 -2.75
CA ALA A 37 -5.20 -5.49 -4.05
C ALA A 37 -4.71 -4.52 -5.13
N ALA A 38 -3.83 -5.01 -6.01
CA ALA A 38 -3.26 -4.23 -7.08
C ALA A 38 -3.43 -4.94 -8.42
N THR A 39 -3.77 -4.15 -9.44
CA THR A 39 -3.77 -4.60 -10.82
C THR A 39 -2.45 -4.21 -11.45
N VAL A 40 -1.69 -5.18 -11.95
CA VAL A 40 -0.38 -4.95 -12.56
C VAL A 40 -0.40 -5.25 -14.06
N THR A 41 0.35 -4.44 -14.82
CA THR A 41 0.67 -4.70 -16.23
C THR A 41 2.15 -5.02 -16.36
N VAL A 42 2.48 -5.98 -17.22
CA VAL A 42 3.86 -6.32 -17.60
C VAL A 42 4.06 -6.00 -19.08
N THR A 43 4.91 -5.02 -19.42
CA THR A 43 5.31 -4.76 -20.82
C THR A 43 6.70 -5.33 -21.09
N ARG A 44 6.85 -6.04 -22.21
CA ARG A 44 8.15 -6.48 -22.74
C ARG A 44 8.46 -5.68 -24.01
N GLU A 45 9.45 -4.79 -23.95
CA GLU A 45 9.95 -4.09 -25.14
C GLU A 45 10.98 -4.97 -25.87
N ALA A 46 10.84 -5.09 -27.19
CA ALA A 46 11.77 -5.83 -28.04
C ALA A 46 12.97 -4.95 -28.40
N GLY A 47 14.04 -5.03 -27.60
CA GLY A 47 15.33 -4.37 -27.83
C GLY A 47 16.41 -5.00 -26.96
N ALA A 48 17.68 -4.90 -27.35
CA ALA A 48 18.81 -5.50 -26.63
C ALA A 48 18.85 -4.99 -25.17
N GLY A 49 18.35 -5.82 -24.25
CA GLY A 49 18.16 -5.49 -22.83
C GLY A 49 16.69 -5.50 -22.43
N ALA A 50 16.14 -6.68 -22.13
CA ALA A 50 14.77 -6.79 -21.62
C ALA A 50 14.68 -6.20 -20.20
N LYS A 51 14.27 -4.93 -20.07
CA LYS A 51 13.86 -4.35 -18.79
C LYS A 51 12.39 -4.64 -18.58
N VAL A 52 12.07 -5.49 -17.61
CA VAL A 52 10.71 -5.67 -17.11
C VAL A 52 10.43 -4.56 -16.10
N ARG A 53 9.35 -3.82 -16.29
CA ARG A 53 8.85 -2.84 -15.30
C ARG A 53 7.53 -3.37 -14.74
N PHE A 54 7.29 -3.14 -13.44
CA PHE A 54 6.11 -3.61 -12.72
C PHE A 54 5.45 -2.42 -12.05
N TRP A 55 4.22 -2.11 -12.40
CA TRP A 55 3.49 -0.96 -11.85
C TRP A 55 2.04 -1.33 -11.54
N VAL A 56 1.43 -0.55 -10.65
CA VAL A 56 0.02 -0.68 -10.26
C VAL A 56 -0.83 0.35 -11.01
N VAL A 57 -1.97 -0.09 -11.51
CA VAL A 57 -3.02 0.78 -12.07
C VAL A 57 -4.21 0.85 -11.12
N GLU A 58 -4.70 2.06 -10.86
CA GLU A 58 -5.91 2.30 -10.07
C GLU A 58 -7.15 2.01 -10.91
N GLY A 59 -8.19 1.47 -10.27
CA GLY A 59 -9.38 0.94 -10.93
C GLY A 59 -10.33 2.02 -11.45
N ASP A 60 -10.00 2.63 -12.60
CA ASP A 60 -10.94 3.05 -13.65
C ASP A 60 -10.15 3.52 -14.90
N ALA A 61 -9.66 2.60 -15.71
CA ALA A 61 -8.92 2.94 -16.93
C ALA A 61 -9.47 2.16 -18.13
N GLN A 62 -10.70 2.51 -18.50
CA GLN A 62 -11.33 2.10 -19.75
C GLN A 62 -10.56 2.72 -20.94
N GLY A 63 -9.79 1.91 -21.67
CA GLY A 63 -9.46 2.20 -23.07
C GLY A 63 -7.99 2.48 -23.38
N ARG A 64 -7.19 1.43 -23.49
CA ARG A 64 -6.23 1.31 -24.61
C ARG A 64 -5.79 -0.15 -24.77
N ARG A 65 -6.10 -0.72 -25.95
CA ARG A 65 -5.68 -2.06 -26.36
C ARG A 65 -4.20 -2.07 -26.73
N ALA A 66 -3.33 -2.09 -25.74
CA ALA A 66 -2.09 -2.84 -25.86
C ALA A 66 -2.39 -4.26 -25.35
N HIS A 67 -1.69 -5.29 -25.83
CA HIS A 67 -1.77 -6.64 -25.26
C HIS A 67 -1.15 -6.63 -23.85
N GLU A 68 -1.84 -6.00 -22.91
CA GLU A 68 -1.46 -5.90 -21.52
C GLU A 68 -2.06 -7.11 -20.81
N HIS A 69 -1.19 -8.00 -20.33
CA HIS A 69 -1.61 -9.04 -19.40
C HIS A 69 -1.80 -8.40 -18.04
N THR A 70 -3.04 -7.98 -17.79
CA THR A 70 -3.50 -7.47 -16.51
C THR A 70 -3.64 -8.63 -15.52
N GLN A 71 -2.90 -8.60 -14.41
CA GLN A 71 -3.01 -9.58 -13.33
C GLN A 71 -3.39 -8.89 -12.03
N GLN A 72 -4.32 -9.50 -11.29
CA GLN A 72 -4.63 -9.08 -9.93
C GLN A 72 -3.69 -9.78 -8.97
N ILE A 73 -2.98 -9.00 -8.17
CA ILE A 73 -2.10 -9.49 -7.10
C ILE A 73 -2.67 -9.00 -5.77
N SER A 74 -2.83 -9.93 -4.83
CA SER A 74 -3.14 -9.61 -3.43
C SER A 74 -1.86 -9.78 -2.61
N LEU A 75 -1.51 -8.75 -1.84
CA LEU A 75 -0.40 -8.78 -0.89
C LEU A 75 -0.94 -8.55 0.53
N THR A 76 -0.55 -9.42 1.46
CA THR A 76 -0.80 -9.22 2.89
C THR A 76 0.49 -8.81 3.57
N LEU A 77 0.53 -7.60 4.13
CA LEU A 77 1.66 -7.07 4.87
C LEU A 77 1.35 -7.14 6.37
N GLN A 78 2.28 -7.66 7.17
CA GLN A 78 2.16 -7.69 8.62
C GLN A 78 3.17 -6.72 9.23
N PRO A 79 2.74 -5.51 9.65
CA PRO A 79 3.66 -4.51 10.16
C PRO A 79 4.28 -4.94 11.50
N ARG A 80 5.57 -4.65 11.64
CA ARG A 80 6.39 -4.90 12.83
C ARG A 80 7.27 -3.69 13.10
N LEU A 81 7.48 -3.36 14.36
CA LEU A 81 8.44 -2.33 14.75
C LEU A 81 9.86 -2.90 14.71
N ALA A 82 10.82 -2.11 14.22
CA ALA A 82 12.21 -2.54 14.17
C ALA A 82 12.75 -2.84 15.58
N GLY A 83 13.45 -3.97 15.73
CA GLY A 83 14.04 -4.37 17.02
C GLY A 83 13.05 -4.97 18.02
N THR A 84 11.78 -5.16 17.65
CA THR A 84 10.79 -5.84 18.48
C THR A 84 9.89 -6.75 17.64
N ASN A 85 9.28 -7.74 18.30
CA ASN A 85 8.25 -8.59 17.70
C ASN A 85 6.84 -8.12 18.06
N ALA A 86 6.68 -7.06 18.86
CA ALA A 86 5.36 -6.54 19.21
C ALA A 86 4.66 -5.88 18.00
N PRO A 87 3.34 -6.07 17.85
CA PRO A 87 2.58 -5.39 16.81
C PRO A 87 2.51 -3.88 17.11
N PRO A 88 2.53 -3.03 16.06
CA PRO A 88 2.30 -1.60 16.23
C PRO A 88 0.83 -1.30 16.57
N PHE A 89 0.58 -0.16 17.24
CA PHE A 89 -0.77 0.32 17.57
C PHE A 89 -1.10 1.61 16.80
N ILE A 90 -2.25 1.66 16.14
CA ILE A 90 -2.89 2.86 15.56
C ILE A 90 -3.70 3.58 16.62
N SER A 91 -3.71 4.89 16.58
CA SER A 91 -4.36 5.69 17.60
C SER A 91 -4.64 7.11 17.09
N GLY A 92 -5.75 7.75 17.48
CA GLY A 92 -6.11 9.07 16.95
C GLY A 92 -7.17 9.82 17.76
N GLU A 93 -7.26 11.14 17.54
CA GLU A 93 -8.33 12.00 18.06
C GLU A 93 -9.63 11.82 17.24
N GLN A 94 -10.79 11.88 17.90
CA GLN A 94 -12.04 12.12 17.18
C GLN A 94 -12.06 13.56 16.65
N ALA A 95 -12.13 13.73 15.34
CA ALA A 95 -12.42 15.03 14.76
C ALA A 95 -13.88 15.41 15.08
N HIS A 96 -14.10 16.66 15.52
CA HIS A 96 -15.44 17.16 15.84
C HIS A 96 -16.33 17.11 14.59
N GLY A 97 -17.17 16.08 14.47
CA GLY A 97 -18.07 15.88 13.31
C GLY A 97 -18.26 14.43 12.87
N GLU A 98 -17.47 13.48 13.37
CA GLU A 98 -17.67 12.06 13.08
C GLU A 98 -18.87 11.52 13.92
N ARG A 99 -20.04 11.38 13.28
CA ARG A 99 -21.21 10.66 13.82
C ARG A 99 -21.53 9.46 12.95
#